data_AF-A0A4U9DAI4-F1
#
_entry.id   AF-A0A4U9DAI4-F1
#
_cell.length_a   1.000
_cell.length_b   1.000
_cell.length_c   1.000
_cell.angle_alpha   90.00
_cell.angle_beta   90.00
_cell.angle_gamma   90.00
#
_symmetry.space_group_name_H-M   'P 1'
#
loop_
_entity.id
_entity.type
_entity.pdbx_description
1 polymer ?
#
loop_
_entity_poly.entity_id
_entity_poly.type
_entity_poly.pdbx_seq_one_letter_code
_entity_poly.pdbx_strand_id
1 'polypeptide(L)' 'MTVLHSVDFFKSGTSAVAIEPRLPQSAFPEHHHDFHEIVIVEHGTGIHVFNGQPYTISGGSVCFIRDHDRQSL' A
#
# COMPACT_ATOMS: atom_id res chain seq x y z
N MET A 1 2.67 -5.15 -15.03
CA MET A 1 2.76 -4.73 -13.62
C MET A 1 2.57 -3.24 -13.59
N THR A 2 1.60 -2.75 -12.81
CA THR A 2 1.25 -1.32 -12.78
C THR A 2 2.23 -0.57 -11.87
N VAL A 3 2.58 0.66 -12.25
CA VAL A 3 3.29 1.61 -11.38
C VAL A 3 2.25 2.62 -10.91
N LEU A 4 2.14 2.88 -9.61
CA LEU A 4 1.39 4.05 -9.12
C LEU A 4 2.39 5.17 -8.85
N HIS A 5 2.11 6.35 -9.40
CA HIS A 5 3.02 7.48 -9.37
C HIS A 5 2.63 8.48 -8.27
N SER A 6 3.62 8.98 -7.54
CA SER A 6 3.45 9.95 -6.46
C SER A 6 2.67 11.19 -6.88
N VAL A 7 2.78 11.62 -8.14
CA VAL A 7 2.01 12.77 -8.67
C VAL A 7 0.49 12.59 -8.61
N ASP A 8 0.01 11.35 -8.53
CA ASP A 8 -1.42 11.03 -8.43
C ASP A 8 -1.92 10.97 -6.98
N PHE A 9 -1.02 10.77 -6.00
CA PHE A 9 -1.36 10.53 -4.59
C PHE A 9 -0.95 11.67 -3.66
N PHE A 10 0.05 12.45 -4.04
CA PHE A 10 0.56 13.56 -3.25
C PHE A 10 0.00 14.89 -3.76
N LYS A 11 -0.49 15.73 -2.85
CA LYS A 11 -1.08 17.04 -3.19
C LYS A 11 -0.14 17.96 -3.97
N SER A 12 1.17 17.81 -3.80
CA SER A 12 2.20 18.61 -4.45
C SER A 12 3.54 17.87 -4.45
N GLY A 13 4.45 18.23 -5.36
CA GLY A 13 5.81 17.67 -5.38
C GLY A 13 6.68 18.02 -4.15
N THR A 14 6.22 18.95 -3.29
CA THR A 14 6.89 19.28 -2.01
C THR A 14 6.29 18.54 -0.82
N SER A 15 5.17 17.83 -1.00
CA SER A 15 4.53 17.09 0.09
C SER A 15 5.36 15.86 0.45
N ALA A 16 5.84 15.78 1.69
CA ALA A 16 6.61 14.62 2.15
C ALA A 16 5.75 13.41 2.53
N VAL A 17 4.48 13.65 2.89
CA VAL A 17 3.53 12.62 3.35
C VAL A 17 2.14 12.92 2.81
N ALA A 18 1.42 11.87 2.43
CA ALA A 18 -0.01 11.86 2.14
C ALA A 18 -0.67 10.71 2.92
N ILE A 19 -1.98 10.81 3.14
CA ILE A 19 -2.78 9.74 3.76
C ILE A 19 -3.84 9.35 2.74
N GLU A 20 -3.92 8.07 2.42
CA GLU A 20 -4.87 7.50 1.48
C GLU A 20 -5.81 6.52 2.20
N PRO A 21 -7.02 6.96 2.62
CA PRO A 21 -7.94 6.13 3.40
C PRO A 21 -8.54 4.99 2.57
N ARG A 22 -8.79 3.84 3.24
CA ARG A 22 -9.41 2.64 2.66
C ARG A 22 -10.47 2.09 3.60
N LEU A 23 -11.74 2.22 3.24
CA LEU A 23 -12.89 1.86 4.09
C LEU A 23 -14.00 1.15 3.28
N PRO A 24 -13.90 -0.17 3.02
CA PRO A 24 -12.75 -1.05 3.26
C PRO A 24 -11.73 -0.99 2.10
N GLN A 25 -10.61 -1.71 2.23
CA GLN A 25 -9.75 -2.02 1.09
C GLN A 25 -10.41 -3.07 0.21
N SER A 26 -10.73 -2.73 -1.04
CA SER A 26 -11.13 -3.71 -2.06
C SER A 26 -9.91 -4.45 -2.61
N ALA A 27 -10.13 -5.59 -3.27
CA ALA A 27 -9.05 -6.25 -4.00
C ALA A 27 -8.34 -5.27 -4.93
N PHE A 28 -7.02 -5.20 -4.84
CA PHE A 28 -6.19 -4.27 -5.57
C PHE A 28 -5.07 -5.03 -6.28
N PRO A 29 -5.01 -4.97 -7.62
CA PRO A 29 -4.05 -5.76 -8.41
C PRO A 29 -2.59 -5.53 -8.03
N GLU A 30 -1.72 -6.46 -8.43
CA GLU A 30 -0.28 -6.34 -8.19
C GLU A 30 0.31 -5.07 -8.83
N HIS A 31 1.01 -4.29 -8.02
CA HIS A 31 1.61 -3.01 -8.39
C HIS A 31 2.88 -2.72 -7.57
N HIS A 32 3.56 -1.64 -7.93
CA HIS A 32 4.66 -1.03 -7.19
C HIS A 32 4.62 0.49 -7.38
N HIS A 33 5.56 1.21 -6.77
CA HIS A 33 5.47 2.66 -6.60
C HIS A 33 6.76 3.39 -6.98
N ASP A 34 6.67 4.70 -7.16
CA ASP A 34 7.84 5.60 -7.10
C ASP A 34 7.96 6.33 -5.74
N PHE A 35 7.24 5.84 -4.74
CA PHE A 35 7.23 6.32 -3.35
C PHE A 35 7.18 5.16 -2.36
N HIS A 36 7.50 5.43 -1.09
CA HIS A 36 7.37 4.47 0.00
C HIS A 36 5.98 4.56 0.65
N GLU A 37 5.49 3.45 1.17
CA GLU A 37 4.17 3.38 1.80
C GLU A 37 4.24 2.71 3.18
N ILE A 38 3.38 3.16 4.09
CA ILE A 38 3.10 2.48 5.36
C ILE A 38 1.62 2.11 5.37
N VAL A 39 1.33 0.81 5.42
CA VAL A 39 -0.05 0.30 5.56
C VAL A 39 -0.32 0.00 7.02
N ILE A 40 -1.42 0.54 7.55
CA ILE A 40 -1.90 0.29 8.91
C ILE A 40 -3.30 -0.32 8.81
N VAL A 41 -3.47 -1.52 9.35
CA VAL A 41 -4.79 -2.17 9.40
C VAL A 41 -5.46 -1.82 10.71
N GLU A 42 -6.48 -0.96 10.68
CA GLU A 42 -7.23 -0.60 11.89
C GLU A 42 -8.16 -1.75 12.33
N HIS A 43 -8.91 -2.32 11.39
CA HIS A 43 -9.90 -3.37 11.63
C HIS A 43 -9.97 -4.37 10.46
N GLY A 44 -10.54 -5.55 10.73
CA GLY A 44 -10.74 -6.60 9.72
C GLY A 44 -9.51 -7.49 9.52
N THR A 45 -9.58 -8.31 8.47
CA THR A 45 -8.55 -9.29 8.07
C THR A 45 -8.48 -9.40 6.55
N GLY A 46 -7.29 -9.61 6.01
CA GLY A 46 -7.07 -9.79 4.57
C GLY A 46 -5.76 -10.52 4.28
N ILE A 47 -5.46 -10.70 3.00
CA ILE A 47 -4.17 -11.22 2.54
C ILE A 47 -3.44 -10.10 1.82
N HIS A 48 -2.28 -9.73 2.32
CA HIS A 48 -1.35 -8.84 1.64
C HIS A 48 -0.24 -9.69 1.03
N VAL A 49 -0.10 -9.67 -0.30
CA VAL A 49 1.01 -10.35 -0.98
C VAL A 49 2.15 -9.37 -1.18
N PHE A 50 3.34 -9.67 -0.66
CA PHE A 50 4.57 -8.90 -0.87
C PHE A 50 5.58 -9.72 -1.66
N ASN A 51 6.04 -9.21 -2.81
CA ASN A 51 7.04 -9.85 -3.66
C ASN A 51 6.72 -11.33 -3.97
N GLY A 52 5.43 -11.61 -4.19
CA GLY A 52 4.90 -12.95 -4.44
C GLY A 52 4.62 -13.80 -3.19
N GLN A 53 4.95 -13.32 -1.99
CA GLN A 53 4.74 -14.02 -0.73
C GLN A 53 3.47 -13.52 -0.01
N PRO A 54 2.49 -14.39 0.29
CA PRO A 54 1.26 -13.99 0.97
C PRO A 54 1.45 -13.87 2.48
N TYR A 55 0.82 -12.85 3.07
CA TYR A 55 0.75 -12.62 4.50
C TYR A 55 -0.69 -12.35 4.92
N THR A 56 -1.17 -13.07 5.93
CA THR A 56 -2.44 -12.70 6.57
C THR A 56 -2.20 -11.48 7.44
N ILE A 57 -2.92 -10.40 7.14
CA ILE A 57 -2.91 -9.15 7.92
C ILE A 57 -4.24 -8.99 8.64
N SER A 58 -4.21 -8.35 9.80
CA SER A 58 -5.37 -8.12 10.67
C SER A 58 -5.24 -6.82 11.44
N GLY A 59 -6.30 -6.40 12.14
CA GLY A 59 -6.27 -5.23 13.02
C GLY A 59 -5.01 -5.18 13.90
N GLY A 60 -4.27 -4.07 13.83
CA GLY A 60 -2.97 -3.87 14.49
C GLY A 60 -1.74 -4.22 13.64
N SER A 61 -1.90 -4.74 12.42
CA SER A 61 -0.78 -4.98 11.50
C SER A 61 -0.24 -3.66 10.94
N VAL A 62 1.09 -3.54 10.86
CA VAL A 62 1.79 -2.42 10.23
C VAL A 62 2.78 -2.98 9.21
N CYS A 63 2.70 -2.52 7.97
CA CYS A 63 3.57 -2.95 6.88
C CYS A 63 4.35 -1.76 6.32
N PHE A 64 5.66 -1.93 6.12
CA PHE A 64 6.53 -0.93 5.49
C PHE A 64 6.88 -1.42 4.09
N ILE A 65 6.65 -0.58 3.09
CA ILE A 65 6.70 -0.95 1.68
C ILE A 65 7.62 0.02 0.96
N ARG A 66 8.67 -0.51 0.30
CA ARG A 66 9.59 0.30 -0.51
C ARG A 66 9.04 0.45 -1.92
N ASP A 67 9.55 1.45 -2.64
CA ASP A 67 9.18 1.76 -4.02
C ASP A 67 9.26 0.53 -4.97
N HIS A 68 10.28 -0.30 -4.81
CA HIS A 68 10.51 -1.49 -5.62
C HIS A 68 9.81 -2.76 -5.12
N ASP A 69 9.14 -2.72 -3.96
CA ASP A 69 8.39 -3.87 -3.48
C ASP A 69 7.09 -4.00 -4.32
N ARG A 70 6.82 -5.22 -4.78
CA ARG A 70 5.59 -5.56 -5.50
C ARG A 70 4.54 -6.00 -4.50
N GLN A 71 3.34 -5.43 -4.58
CA GLN A 71 2.27 -5.78 -3.66
C GLN A 71 0.89 -5.89 -4.31
N SER A 72 0.03 -6.72 -3.71
CA SER A 72 -1.42 -6.76 -3.96
C SER A 72 -2.18 -6.95 -2.66
N LEU A 73 -3.39 -6.39 -2.60
CA LEU A 73 -4.30 -6.39 -1.45
C LEU A 73 -5.64 -7.03 -1.81
#